data_AF-A0A946EWQ8-F1
#
_entry.id   AF-A0A946EWQ8-F1
#
_cell.length_a   1.000
_cell.length_b   1.000
_cell.length_c   1.000
_cell.angle_alpha   90.00
_cell.angle_beta   90.00
_cell.angle_gamma   90.00
#
_symmetry.space_group_name_H-M   'P 1'
#
loop_
_entity.id
_entity.type
_entity.pdbx_description
1 polymer ?
#
loop_
_entity_poly.entity_id
_entity_poly.type
_entity_poly.pdbx_seq_one_letter_code
_entity_poly.pdbx_strand_id
1 'polypeptide(L)'
;MGFIYLPTGPQKKHANFSNTKETQKHLIYQKNSNTYLYPKRFDQSHINPKTLHALKNLYSIDSILIEDQIKNASEPICITDHVNKSGINFLRGETPYKNYPTFPDQSQIYHALENLKQENTYTVGPDKFETVNSKKIISKTVGIISPVWHYVGVQVFAIGKPINA
;
A
#
# COMPACT_ATOMS: atom_id res chain seq x y z
N MET A 1 -5.24 -12.27 -13.09
CA MET A 1 -4.82 -12.54 -11.71
C MET A 1 -4.46 -11.20 -11.10
N GLY A 2 -5.15 -10.74 -10.05
CA GLY A 2 -4.90 -9.41 -9.45
C GLY A 2 -3.81 -9.46 -8.39
N PHE A 3 -3.00 -8.41 -8.28
CA PHE A 3 -2.04 -8.24 -7.18
C PHE A 3 -2.61 -7.34 -6.10
N ILE A 4 -2.58 -7.82 -4.86
CA ILE A 4 -3.08 -7.09 -3.69
C ILE A 4 -1.94 -6.90 -2.69
N TYR A 5 -1.65 -5.67 -2.32
CA TYR A 5 -0.66 -5.33 -1.31
C TYR A 5 -1.32 -5.05 0.03
N LEU A 6 -0.92 -5.78 1.07
CA LEU A 6 -1.38 -5.59 2.45
C LEU A 6 -0.21 -5.05 3.29
N PRO A 7 -0.08 -3.73 3.46
CA PRO A 7 1.11 -3.15 4.08
C PRO A 7 1.39 -3.64 5.50
N THR A 8 0.33 -3.88 6.28
CA THR A 8 0.42 -4.35 7.66
C THR A 8 0.10 -5.84 7.80
N GLY A 9 0.14 -6.60 6.71
CA GLY A 9 -0.22 -8.00 6.67
C GLY A 9 -1.72 -8.28 6.71
N PRO A 10 -2.10 -9.56 6.61
CA PRO A 10 -3.50 -9.99 6.59
C PRO A 10 -4.19 -9.78 7.94
N GLN A 11 -5.45 -9.31 7.91
CA GLN A 11 -6.29 -9.37 9.11
C GLN A 11 -6.65 -10.83 9.45
N LYS A 12 -6.94 -11.14 10.72
CA LYS A 12 -7.25 -12.51 11.20
C LYS A 12 -8.30 -13.25 10.34
N LYS A 13 -9.21 -12.54 9.67
CA LYS A 13 -10.23 -13.08 8.75
C LYS A 13 -9.66 -13.70 7.46
N HIS A 14 -8.37 -13.55 7.15
CA HIS A 14 -7.76 -14.08 5.93
C HIS A 14 -6.99 -15.41 6.12
N ALA A 15 -7.07 -16.08 7.27
CA ALA A 15 -6.22 -17.22 7.65
C ALA A 15 -6.21 -18.48 6.74
N ASN A 16 -7.05 -18.55 5.70
CA ASN A 16 -7.09 -19.67 4.76
C ASN A 16 -6.40 -19.30 3.44
N PHE A 17 -5.07 -19.29 3.44
CA PHE A 17 -4.25 -19.07 2.24
C PHE A 17 -3.71 -20.39 1.69
N SER A 18 -3.72 -20.54 0.36
CA SER A 18 -3.05 -21.65 -0.32
C SER A 18 -1.70 -21.19 -0.88
N ASN A 19 -0.72 -22.10 -0.88
CA ASN A 19 0.61 -21.92 -1.48
C ASN A 19 1.35 -20.65 -1.02
N THR A 20 1.99 -20.74 0.14
CA THR A 20 2.90 -19.71 0.64
C THR A 20 4.23 -19.78 -0.09
N LYS A 21 4.60 -18.70 -0.78
CA LYS A 21 5.97 -18.45 -1.23
C LYS A 21 6.55 -17.29 -0.43
N GLU A 22 7.84 -17.29 -0.24
CA GLU A 22 8.52 -16.19 0.43
C GLU A 22 9.72 -15.71 -0.34
N THR A 23 9.95 -14.41 -0.27
CA THR A 23 11.24 -13.81 -0.57
C THR A 23 11.92 -13.47 0.75
N GLN A 24 13.14 -12.92 0.68
CA GLN A 24 13.80 -12.40 1.88
C GLN A 24 13.00 -11.28 2.57
N LYS A 25 12.17 -10.53 1.83
CA LYS A 25 11.53 -9.29 2.34
C LYS A 25 10.01 -9.33 2.38
N HIS A 26 9.36 -10.17 1.57
CA HIS A 26 7.91 -10.27 1.46
C HIS A 26 7.43 -11.71 1.53
N LEU A 27 6.23 -11.85 2.07
CA LEU A 27 5.43 -13.06 2.02
C LEU A 27 4.42 -12.92 0.88
N ILE A 28 4.27 -14.00 0.11
CA ILE A 28 3.38 -14.09 -1.04
C ILE A 28 2.46 -15.28 -0.86
N TYR A 29 1.17 -15.08 -1.09
CA TYR A 29 0.20 -16.17 -1.08
C TYR A 29 -0.88 -15.98 -2.14
N GLN A 30 -1.54 -17.08 -2.49
CA GLN A 30 -2.61 -17.10 -3.48
C GLN A 30 -3.95 -17.38 -2.81
N LYS A 31 -4.99 -16.66 -3.24
CA LYS A 31 -6.37 -16.91 -2.82
C LYS A 31 -7.32 -16.37 -3.88
N ASN A 32 -8.33 -17.16 -4.26
CA ASN A 32 -9.41 -16.77 -5.18
C ASN A 32 -8.90 -16.03 -6.43
N SER A 33 -7.89 -16.58 -7.11
CA SER A 33 -7.27 -15.99 -8.31
C SER A 33 -6.56 -14.64 -8.11
N ASN A 34 -6.30 -14.25 -6.87
CA ASN A 34 -5.48 -13.10 -6.51
C ASN A 34 -4.17 -13.55 -5.86
N THR A 35 -3.12 -12.77 -6.11
CA THR A 35 -1.83 -12.90 -5.44
C THR A 35 -1.70 -11.75 -4.46
N TYR A 36 -1.47 -12.10 -3.20
CA TYR A 36 -1.32 -11.12 -2.14
C TYR A 36 0.15 -11.02 -1.73
N LEU A 37 0.57 -9.80 -1.48
CA LEU A 37 1.92 -9.43 -1.13
C LEU A 37 1.88 -8.65 0.19
N TYR A 38 2.71 -9.02 1.15
CA TYR A 38 2.91 -8.20 2.34
C TYR A 38 4.35 -8.27 2.82
N PRO A 39 4.88 -7.16 3.33
CA PRO A 39 6.26 -7.13 3.79
C PRO A 39 6.38 -7.90 5.10
N LYS A 40 7.51 -8.59 5.30
CA LYS A 40 7.83 -9.25 6.58
C LYS A 40 7.96 -8.23 7.72
N ARG A 41 8.34 -6.99 7.40
CA ARG A 41 8.40 -5.85 8.34
C ARG A 41 7.95 -4.56 7.64
N PHE A 42 7.23 -3.71 8.36
CA PHE A 42 6.83 -2.39 7.85
C PHE A 42 7.95 -1.38 8.09
N ASP A 43 9.03 -1.47 7.32
CA ASP A 43 10.15 -0.53 7.38
C ASP A 43 10.85 -0.39 6.02
N GLN A 44 11.73 0.61 5.93
CA GLN A 44 12.48 0.92 4.71
C GLN A 44 13.40 -0.22 4.26
N SER A 45 13.81 -1.12 5.15
CA SER A 45 14.66 -2.25 4.77
C SER A 45 13.90 -3.36 4.03
N HIS A 46 12.56 -3.32 4.04
CA HIS A 46 11.68 -4.24 3.34
C HIS A 46 10.85 -3.53 2.28
N ILE A 47 10.55 -2.26 2.46
CA ILE A 47 9.73 -1.47 1.55
C ILE A 47 10.59 -0.31 1.05
N ASN A 48 11.16 -0.48 -0.13
CA ASN A 48 11.97 0.53 -0.80
C ASN A 48 11.92 0.27 -2.31
N PRO A 49 12.36 1.24 -3.14
CA PRO A 49 12.42 1.08 -4.59
C PRO A 49 13.10 -0.20 -5.06
N LYS A 50 14.23 -0.58 -4.48
CA LYS A 50 14.96 -1.79 -4.88
C LYS A 50 14.13 -3.06 -4.68
N THR A 51 13.53 -3.20 -3.50
CA THR A 51 12.73 -4.37 -3.14
C THR A 51 11.45 -4.45 -3.97
N LEU A 52 10.70 -3.36 -4.10
CA LEU A 52 9.45 -3.36 -4.87
C LEU A 52 9.69 -3.52 -6.36
N HIS A 53 10.79 -2.97 -6.90
CA HIS A 53 11.19 -3.23 -8.28
C HIS A 53 11.54 -4.71 -8.51
N ALA A 54 12.21 -5.37 -7.56
CA ALA A 54 12.52 -6.79 -7.69
C ALA A 54 11.24 -7.63 -7.72
N LEU A 55 10.25 -7.31 -6.87
CA LEU A 55 8.94 -7.96 -6.88
C LEU A 55 8.17 -7.70 -8.17
N LYS A 56 8.16 -6.44 -8.63
CA LYS A 56 7.57 -6.06 -9.92
C LYS A 56 8.08 -6.95 -11.04
N ASN A 57 9.39 -7.09 -11.16
CA ASN A 57 10.00 -7.89 -12.23
C ASN A 57 9.75 -9.39 -12.06
N LEU A 58 9.83 -9.90 -10.83
CA LEU A 58 9.68 -11.34 -10.55
C LEU A 58 8.28 -11.84 -10.90
N TYR A 59 7.26 -11.01 -10.70
CA TYR A 59 5.85 -11.38 -10.89
C TYR A 59 5.17 -10.64 -12.05
N SER A 60 5.91 -9.84 -12.81
CA SER A 60 5.38 -8.97 -13.87
C SER A 60 4.19 -8.13 -13.40
N ILE A 61 4.39 -7.40 -12.30
CA ILE A 61 3.35 -6.58 -11.66
C ILE A 61 3.22 -5.25 -12.40
N ASP A 62 2.19 -5.07 -13.21
CA ASP A 62 1.91 -3.80 -13.88
C ASP A 62 0.97 -2.90 -13.07
N SER A 63 0.10 -3.51 -12.26
CA SER A 63 -0.82 -2.81 -11.37
C SER A 63 -0.95 -3.50 -10.02
N ILE A 64 -1.27 -2.72 -8.98
CA ILE A 64 -1.48 -3.24 -7.63
C ILE A 64 -2.63 -2.55 -6.92
N LEU A 65 -3.41 -3.35 -6.19
CA LEU A 65 -4.42 -2.87 -5.27
C LEU A 65 -3.87 -2.84 -3.85
N ILE A 66 -3.73 -1.65 -3.26
CA ILE A 66 -3.35 -1.50 -1.86
C ILE A 66 -4.62 -1.51 -1.01
N GLU A 67 -4.70 -2.43 -0.05
CA GLU A 67 -5.73 -2.40 0.98
C GLU A 67 -5.16 -1.79 2.25
N ASP A 68 -5.70 -0.64 2.65
CA ASP A 68 -5.30 0.05 3.88
C ASP A 68 -6.43 0.04 4.91
N GLN A 69 -6.06 0.12 6.19
CA GLN A 69 -7.02 0.29 7.27
C GLN A 69 -7.34 1.77 7.42
N ILE A 70 -8.63 2.10 7.61
CA ILE A 70 -9.07 3.47 7.80
C ILE A 70 -9.98 3.66 9.03
N LYS A 71 -10.02 4.90 9.52
CA LYS A 71 -10.99 5.37 10.53
C LYS A 71 -11.89 6.46 9.94
N ASN A 72 -13.04 6.66 10.58
CA ASN A 72 -14.01 7.70 10.26
C ASN A 72 -14.69 7.54 8.89
N ALA A 73 -14.89 6.30 8.46
CA ALA A 73 -15.75 5.93 7.35
C ALA A 73 -16.58 4.72 7.76
N SER A 74 -17.84 4.67 7.32
CA SER A 74 -18.76 3.55 7.59
C SER A 74 -18.62 2.41 6.58
N GLU A 75 -18.20 2.74 5.34
CA GLU A 75 -18.07 1.81 4.22
C GLU A 75 -16.66 1.87 3.63
N PRO A 76 -16.23 0.85 2.86
CA PRO A 76 -15.02 0.93 2.07
C PRO A 76 -15.03 2.12 1.10
N ILE A 77 -13.87 2.75 0.91
CA ILE A 77 -13.69 3.91 0.02
C ILE A 77 -12.60 3.62 -1.02
N CYS A 78 -12.69 4.28 -2.17
CA CYS A 78 -11.57 4.41 -3.11
C CYS A 78 -10.70 5.59 -2.69
N ILE A 79 -9.44 5.33 -2.38
CA ILE A 79 -8.48 6.36 -2.00
C ILE A 79 -7.90 6.94 -3.29
N THR A 80 -8.19 8.21 -3.55
CA THR A 80 -7.77 8.91 -4.78
C THR A 80 -6.69 9.96 -4.54
N ASP A 81 -6.48 10.34 -3.28
CA ASP A 81 -5.37 11.20 -2.88
C ASP A 81 -5.04 10.99 -1.39
N HIS A 82 -3.86 11.46 -0.97
CA HIS A 82 -3.41 11.38 0.40
C HIS A 82 -2.66 12.64 0.86
N VAL A 83 -2.77 12.92 2.16
CA VAL A 83 -1.84 13.79 2.88
C VAL A 83 -1.02 12.92 3.83
N ASN A 84 0.29 12.80 3.57
CA ASN A 84 1.17 12.03 4.44
C ASN A 84 1.56 12.85 5.69
N LYS A 85 0.96 12.52 6.83
CA LYS A 85 1.23 13.10 8.16
C LYS A 85 2.03 12.19 9.08
N SER A 86 2.53 11.07 8.56
CA SER A 86 3.26 10.08 9.36
C SER A 86 4.68 10.54 9.72
N GLY A 87 5.27 11.41 8.88
CA GLY A 87 6.71 11.72 8.93
C GLY A 87 7.59 10.62 8.32
N ILE A 88 6.99 9.56 7.76
CA ILE A 88 7.68 8.43 7.15
C ILE A 88 7.64 8.58 5.63
N ASN A 89 8.80 8.47 4.98
CA ASN A 89 8.93 8.42 3.53
C ASN A 89 10.00 7.39 3.16
N PHE A 90 9.59 6.27 2.58
CA PHE A 90 10.49 5.17 2.20
C PHE A 90 11.26 5.41 0.90
N LEU A 91 11.07 6.55 0.24
CA LEU A 91 11.93 7.01 -0.87
C LEU A 91 13.16 7.78 -0.37
N ARG A 92 13.16 8.24 0.90
CA ARG A 92 14.24 9.06 1.46
C ARG A 92 15.57 8.30 1.50
N GLY A 93 16.56 8.74 0.74
CA GLY A 93 17.87 8.09 0.69
C GLY A 93 17.92 6.82 -0.18
N GLU A 94 16.82 6.47 -0.85
CA GLU A 94 16.71 5.30 -1.75
C GLU A 94 16.50 5.73 -3.21
N THR A 95 16.57 7.04 -3.47
CA THR A 95 16.40 7.66 -4.78
C THR A 95 17.66 8.49 -5.13
N PRO A 96 18.06 8.56 -6.40
CA PRO A 96 17.50 7.81 -7.53
C PRO A 96 17.82 6.31 -7.44
N TYR A 97 17.10 5.50 -8.21
CA TYR A 97 17.34 4.06 -8.32
C TYR A 97 17.16 3.65 -9.77
N LYS A 98 18.18 3.05 -10.39
CA LYS A 98 18.22 2.76 -11.84
C LYS A 98 17.89 4.02 -12.65
N ASN A 99 16.90 3.95 -13.53
CA ASN A 99 16.49 5.03 -14.44
C ASN A 99 15.33 5.87 -13.89
N TYR A 100 14.95 5.67 -12.62
CA TYR A 100 13.89 6.44 -11.97
C TYR A 100 14.45 7.74 -11.35
N PRO A 101 13.68 8.84 -11.34
CA PRO A 101 14.17 10.17 -10.97
C PRO A 101 14.45 10.28 -9.47
N THR A 102 15.32 11.22 -9.07
CA THR A 102 15.51 11.53 -7.64
C THR A 102 14.24 12.09 -6.99
N PHE A 103 13.51 12.93 -7.72
CA PHE A 103 12.26 13.55 -7.27
C PHE A 103 11.11 13.09 -8.18
N PRO A 104 10.34 12.07 -7.78
CA PRO A 104 9.24 11.58 -8.59
C PRO A 104 8.05 12.53 -8.56
N ASP A 105 7.33 12.62 -9.68
CA ASP A 105 6.00 13.23 -9.70
C ASP A 105 5.03 12.38 -8.86
N GLN A 106 4.26 13.03 -8.00
CA GLN A 106 3.30 12.42 -7.08
C GLN A 106 1.85 12.82 -7.40
N SER A 107 1.64 13.61 -8.45
CA SER A 107 0.33 14.20 -8.77
C SER A 107 -0.71 13.18 -9.24
N GLN A 108 -0.27 12.03 -9.77
CA GLN A 108 -1.11 11.01 -10.40
C GLN A 108 -0.71 9.61 -9.92
N ILE A 109 -0.63 9.43 -8.60
CA ILE A 109 -0.34 8.12 -8.00
C ILE A 109 -1.52 7.16 -8.15
N TYR A 110 -2.73 7.64 -7.86
CA TYR A 110 -3.90 6.79 -7.68
C TYR A 110 -4.76 6.71 -8.93
N HIS A 111 -5.15 5.49 -9.27
CA HIS A 111 -6.21 5.21 -10.22
C HIS A 111 -7.52 4.95 -9.48
N ALA A 112 -8.60 5.57 -9.96
CA ALA A 112 -9.92 5.47 -9.35
C ALA A 112 -10.56 4.08 -9.58
N LEU A 113 -11.40 3.68 -8.63
CA LEU A 113 -12.26 2.50 -8.72
C LEU A 113 -13.70 2.99 -8.82
N GLU A 114 -14.39 2.67 -9.92
CA GLU A 114 -15.70 3.26 -10.27
C GLU A 114 -16.83 2.96 -9.26
N ASN A 115 -16.75 1.84 -8.55
CA ASN A 115 -17.82 1.34 -7.69
C ASN A 115 -17.69 1.73 -6.20
N LEU A 116 -16.76 2.63 -5.87
CA LEU A 116 -16.51 3.05 -4.49
C LEU A 116 -16.51 4.57 -4.38
N LYS A 117 -16.97 5.08 -3.24
CA LYS A 117 -16.89 6.51 -2.93
C LYS A 117 -15.42 6.95 -2.95
N GLN A 118 -15.10 7.93 -3.78
CA GLN A 118 -13.75 8.48 -3.90
C GLN A 118 -13.50 9.49 -2.77
N GLU A 119 -12.39 9.31 -2.06
CA GLU A 119 -12.08 10.10 -0.87
C GLU A 119 -10.58 10.35 -0.72
N ASN A 120 -10.25 11.50 -0.12
CA ASN A 120 -8.89 11.86 0.25
C ASN A 120 -8.61 11.42 1.68
N THR A 121 -7.42 10.87 1.93
CA THR A 121 -7.07 10.36 3.28
C THR A 121 -5.90 11.10 3.92
N TYR A 122 -5.82 11.03 5.24
CA TYR A 122 -4.69 11.55 6.01
C TYR A 122 -3.92 10.38 6.62
N THR A 123 -2.76 10.07 6.06
CA THR A 123 -1.94 8.93 6.49
C THR A 123 -1.12 9.27 7.71
N VAL A 124 -1.30 8.54 8.81
CA VAL A 124 -0.65 8.85 10.09
C VAL A 124 0.47 7.88 10.48
N GLY A 125 0.59 6.75 9.78
CA GLY A 125 1.55 5.70 10.10
C GLY A 125 1.03 4.72 11.17
N PRO A 126 1.57 3.50 11.24
CA PRO A 126 1.08 2.46 12.16
C PRO A 126 1.06 2.87 13.63
N ASP A 127 2.09 3.58 14.09
CA ASP A 127 2.29 3.89 15.52
C ASP A 127 1.24 4.86 16.07
N LYS A 128 0.78 5.81 15.24
CA LYS A 128 -0.20 6.84 15.64
C LYS A 128 -1.63 6.47 15.26
N PHE A 129 -1.81 5.40 14.49
CA PHE A 129 -3.11 5.06 13.91
C PHE A 129 -4.15 4.75 14.98
N GLU A 130 -3.78 4.07 16.06
CA GLU A 130 -4.73 3.72 17.12
C GLU A 130 -5.12 4.93 17.99
N THR A 131 -4.19 5.85 18.22
CA THR A 131 -4.35 6.95 19.18
C THR A 131 -4.81 8.26 18.54
N VAL A 132 -4.69 8.42 17.22
CA VAL A 132 -5.10 9.66 16.56
C VAL A 132 -6.61 9.89 16.71
N ASN A 133 -6.96 11.07 17.20
CA ASN A 133 -8.33 11.57 17.26
C ASN A 133 -8.49 12.69 16.23
N SER A 134 -9.34 12.48 15.24
CA SER A 134 -9.59 13.39 14.14
C SER A 134 -10.95 13.10 13.53
N LYS A 135 -11.61 14.10 12.96
CA LYS A 135 -12.84 13.92 12.16
C LYS A 135 -12.58 13.62 10.68
N LYS A 136 -11.32 13.70 10.25
CA LYS A 136 -10.90 13.41 8.85
C LYS A 136 -10.83 11.91 8.63
N ILE A 137 -10.92 11.46 7.37
CA ILE A 137 -10.66 10.07 7.03
C ILE A 137 -9.18 9.79 7.24
N ILE A 138 -8.88 8.96 8.24
CA ILE A 138 -7.51 8.61 8.60
C ILE A 138 -7.15 7.29 7.95
N SER A 139 -5.99 7.24 7.29
CA SER A 139 -5.41 6.03 6.74
C SER A 139 -4.17 5.60 7.54
N LYS A 140 -3.94 4.29 7.64
CA LYS A 140 -2.82 3.76 8.44
C LYS A 140 -1.50 3.89 7.69
N THR A 141 -1.45 3.54 6.41
CA THR A 141 -0.19 3.35 5.68
C THR A 141 -0.17 3.80 4.22
N VAL A 142 -1.32 4.04 3.58
CA VAL A 142 -1.41 4.22 2.12
C VAL A 142 -0.47 5.31 1.59
N GLY A 143 -0.43 6.49 2.22
CA GLY A 143 0.43 7.61 1.81
C GLY A 143 1.92 7.41 2.07
N ILE A 144 2.30 6.32 2.74
CA ILE A 144 3.71 5.89 2.89
C ILE A 144 4.10 4.93 1.77
N ILE A 145 3.16 4.06 1.36
CA ILE A 145 3.43 2.91 0.49
C ILE A 145 3.15 3.19 -0.98
N SER A 146 2.06 3.89 -1.28
CA SER A 146 1.68 4.23 -2.65
C SER A 146 2.79 4.97 -3.41
N PRO A 147 3.51 5.94 -2.82
CA PRO A 147 4.67 6.57 -3.46
C PRO A 147 5.73 5.57 -3.94
N VAL A 148 5.99 4.49 -3.20
CA VAL A 148 7.07 3.54 -3.53
C VAL A 148 6.67 2.62 -4.67
N TRP A 149 5.41 2.17 -4.72
CA TRP A 149 4.90 1.39 -5.86
C TRP A 149 4.80 2.23 -7.12
N HIS A 150 4.28 3.45 -7.01
CA HIS A 150 4.25 4.42 -8.11
C HIS A 150 5.65 4.73 -8.63
N TYR A 151 6.60 4.93 -7.73
CA TYR A 151 8.00 5.21 -8.08
C TYR A 151 8.59 4.14 -8.99
N VAL A 152 8.30 2.86 -8.76
CA VAL A 152 8.79 1.76 -9.61
C VAL A 152 7.92 1.50 -10.85
N GLY A 153 7.05 2.46 -11.21
CA GLY A 153 6.21 2.45 -12.41
C GLY A 153 5.13 1.37 -12.37
N VAL A 154 4.50 1.15 -11.21
CA VAL A 154 3.32 0.28 -11.07
C VAL A 154 2.09 1.15 -10.91
N GLN A 155 1.01 0.83 -11.62
CA GLN A 155 -0.28 1.52 -11.46
C GLN A 155 -0.86 1.21 -10.08
N VAL A 156 -1.12 2.24 -9.28
CA VAL A 156 -1.60 2.07 -7.91
C VAL A 156 -3.11 2.30 -7.84
N PHE A 157 -3.83 1.28 -7.39
CA PHE A 157 -5.21 1.39 -6.92
C PHE A 157 -5.19 1.27 -5.40
N ALA A 158 -6.10 1.94 -4.69
CA ALA A 158 -6.15 1.88 -3.24
C ALA A 158 -7.58 1.85 -2.70
N ILE A 159 -7.83 0.94 -1.75
CA ILE A 159 -9.08 0.84 -1.00
C ILE A 159 -8.78 1.04 0.48
N GLY A 160 -9.55 1.91 1.11
CA GLY A 160 -9.59 2.03 2.57
C GLY A 160 -10.71 1.17 3.13
N LYS A 161 -10.37 0.24 4.04
CA LYS A 161 -11.33 -0.61 4.75
C LYS A 161 -11.52 -0.13 6.19
N PRO A 162 -12.75 0.22 6.62
CA PRO A 162 -13.02 0.59 8.00
C PRO A 162 -12.63 -0.53 8.97
N ILE A 163 -12.05 -0.19 10.12
CA ILE A 163 -11.68 -1.18 11.16
C ILE A 163 -12.92 -1.81 11.80
N ASN A 164 -14.07 -1.11 11.77
CA ASN A 164 -15.31 -1.51 12.45
C ASN A 164 -16.41 -1.98 11.48
N ALA A 165 -16.05 -2.45 10.28
CA ALA A 165 -16.99 -3.03 9.31
C ALA A 165 -17.23 -4.54 9.53
#